data_AF-A0A5C5S1P5-F1
#
_entry.id   AF-A0A5C5S1P5-F1
#
_cell.length_a   1.000
_cell.length_b   1.000
_cell.length_c   1.000
_cell.angle_alpha   90.00
_cell.angle_beta   90.00
_cell.angle_gamma   90.00
#
_symmetry.space_group_name_H-M   'P 1'
#
loop_
_entity.id
_entity.type
_entity.pdbx_description
1 polymer ?
#
loop_
_entity_poly.entity_id
_entity_poly.type
_entity_poly.pdbx_seq_one_letter_code
_entity_poly.pdbx_strand_id
1 'polypeptide(L)'
;MADRARSGSPGASNTELTVDPCAVDESALAPEDLFCSLASLRYGPSDEPPRWREAADLLARDPGIVDRSIWAAATAGDSDALTAHLHDDPSLAASAGGPFGWHPLTYLCYSRLPLPGAQDNALEAAALLLDAGADPNTGFLHSGLPTPFTALTGVFGEGEQGAGREPRHTRCDELATLLLNRGAHPVDQQTLYNRMFRPDDAHLELLFAHGLADAGPGPWDTREGAETEDREQVWRRQVEWAAQHGFTERLHLLAEHGIDVSGVTVTVPTLPDDPNARDEAGATPLHHAAWAGDLDLIRTLLDAGADRTVVDGRHGTTPREWAAHAYQPDAERLLR
;
A
#
# COMPACT_ATOMS: atom_id res chain seq x y z
N MET A 1 -14.77 -3.57 -55.34
CA MET A 1 -13.51 -3.16 -54.68
C MET A 1 -13.90 -2.42 -53.42
N ALA A 2 -14.32 -3.16 -52.39
CA ALA A 2 -13.46 -3.65 -51.30
C ALA A 2 -13.37 -2.59 -50.20
N ASP A 3 -14.47 -2.54 -49.46
CA ASP A 3 -14.62 -1.95 -48.14
C ASP A 3 -13.75 -2.74 -47.16
N ARG A 4 -12.84 -2.08 -46.44
CA ARG A 4 -12.05 -2.70 -45.37
C ARG A 4 -12.48 -2.10 -44.04
N ALA A 5 -13.36 -2.84 -43.37
CA ALA A 5 -13.67 -2.70 -41.96
C ALA A 5 -12.37 -2.66 -41.13
N ARG A 6 -12.23 -1.62 -40.30
CA ARG A 6 -11.32 -1.65 -39.16
C ARG A 6 -12.04 -2.41 -38.05
N SER A 7 -11.65 -3.67 -37.84
CA SER A 7 -11.92 -4.39 -36.61
C SER A 7 -11.05 -3.79 -35.51
N GLY A 8 -11.62 -2.91 -34.69
CA GLY A 8 -11.06 -2.62 -33.38
C GLY A 8 -11.36 -3.80 -32.46
N SER A 9 -10.35 -4.35 -31.80
CA SER A 9 -10.56 -5.19 -30.62
C SER A 9 -11.39 -4.41 -29.60
N PRO A 10 -12.29 -5.06 -28.83
CA PRO A 10 -13.01 -4.37 -27.78
C PRO A 10 -11.99 -3.96 -26.71
N GLY A 11 -11.83 -2.66 -26.51
CA GLY A 11 -11.16 -2.12 -25.33
C GLY A 11 -11.92 -2.58 -24.09
N ALA A 12 -11.18 -3.04 -23.08
CA ALA A 12 -11.71 -3.42 -21.79
C ALA A 12 -12.54 -2.26 -21.23
N SER A 13 -13.85 -2.44 -21.10
CA SER A 13 -14.73 -1.44 -20.48
C SER A 13 -14.28 -1.16 -19.05
N ASN A 14 -14.47 0.07 -18.56
CA ASN A 14 -14.13 0.55 -17.20
C ASN A 14 -14.50 -0.40 -16.03
N THR A 15 -15.47 -1.29 -16.25
CA THR A 15 -15.91 -2.35 -15.33
C THR A 15 -14.91 -3.49 -15.08
N GLU A 16 -13.94 -3.75 -15.98
CA GLU A 16 -13.00 -4.88 -15.83
C GLU A 16 -11.78 -4.55 -14.95
N LEU A 17 -11.39 -3.27 -14.85
CA LEU A 17 -10.25 -2.83 -14.03
C LEU A 17 -10.66 -2.38 -12.62
N THR A 18 -11.95 -2.07 -12.43
CA THR A 18 -12.48 -1.61 -11.14
C THR A 18 -12.71 -2.80 -10.22
N VAL A 19 -12.07 -2.78 -9.06
CA VAL A 19 -12.18 -3.83 -8.04
C VAL A 19 -12.47 -3.18 -6.69
N ASP A 20 -13.46 -3.70 -5.98
CA ASP A 20 -13.66 -3.42 -4.55
C ASP A 20 -13.33 -4.70 -3.75
N PRO A 21 -12.08 -4.84 -3.25
CA PRO A 21 -11.68 -6.01 -2.48
C PRO A 21 -12.48 -6.17 -1.17
N CYS A 22 -13.03 -5.08 -0.64
CA CYS A 22 -13.82 -5.09 0.59
C CYS A 22 -15.27 -5.55 0.38
N ALA A 23 -15.77 -5.56 -0.87
CA ALA A 23 -17.11 -6.02 -1.21
C ALA A 23 -17.24 -7.55 -1.39
N VAL A 24 -16.12 -8.28 -1.37
CA VAL A 24 -16.13 -9.75 -1.56
C VAL A 24 -16.78 -10.45 -0.36
N ASP A 25 -17.77 -11.31 -0.62
CA ASP A 25 -18.37 -12.19 0.39
C ASP A 25 -17.45 -13.37 0.71
N GLU A 26 -16.64 -13.19 1.75
CA GLU A 26 -15.68 -14.20 2.22
C GLU A 26 -16.33 -15.51 2.68
N SER A 27 -17.61 -15.49 3.09
CA SER A 27 -18.30 -16.70 3.55
C SER A 27 -18.60 -17.70 2.44
N ALA A 28 -18.53 -17.25 1.18
CA ALA A 28 -18.76 -18.04 -0.01
C ALA A 28 -17.48 -18.49 -0.73
N LEU A 29 -16.30 -18.06 -0.26
CA LEU A 29 -15.02 -18.34 -0.92
C LEU A 29 -14.53 -19.78 -0.68
N ALA A 30 -13.89 -20.34 -1.70
CA ALA A 30 -13.08 -21.54 -1.55
C ALA A 30 -11.86 -21.26 -0.63
N PRO A 31 -11.26 -22.28 0.02
CA PRO A 31 -10.17 -22.06 0.97
C PRO A 31 -8.98 -21.27 0.40
N GLU A 32 -8.57 -21.55 -0.84
CA GLU A 32 -7.49 -20.83 -1.52
C GLU A 32 -7.81 -19.34 -1.78
N ASP A 33 -9.06 -19.01 -2.09
CA ASP A 33 -9.49 -17.63 -2.32
C ASP A 33 -9.68 -16.89 -0.99
N LEU A 34 -10.22 -17.57 0.02
CA LEU A 34 -10.31 -17.05 1.37
C LEU A 34 -8.91 -16.72 1.91
N PHE A 35 -7.93 -17.60 1.67
CA PHE A 35 -6.53 -17.36 2.01
C PHE A 35 -5.99 -16.09 1.34
N CYS A 36 -6.17 -15.95 0.02
CA CYS A 36 -5.74 -14.75 -0.73
C CYS A 36 -6.39 -13.48 -0.16
N SER A 37 -7.69 -13.55 0.12
CA SER A 37 -8.46 -12.43 0.66
C SER A 37 -7.99 -12.03 2.07
N LEU A 38 -7.75 -13.01 2.95
CA LEU A 38 -7.31 -12.78 4.32
C LEU A 38 -5.88 -12.22 4.39
N ALA A 39 -5.00 -12.65 3.50
CA ALA A 39 -3.58 -12.28 3.53
C ALA A 39 -3.29 -10.93 2.85
N SER A 40 -4.11 -10.46 1.92
CA SER A 40 -3.83 -9.27 1.11
C SER A 40 -4.33 -7.99 1.77
N LEU A 41 -3.58 -6.90 1.65
CA LEU A 41 -4.12 -5.55 1.89
C LEU A 41 -5.27 -5.27 0.93
N ARG A 42 -6.31 -4.64 1.44
CA ARG A 42 -7.52 -4.27 0.69
C ARG A 42 -7.74 -2.76 0.61
N TYR A 43 -6.94 -2.00 1.36
CA TYR A 43 -7.09 -0.57 1.55
C TYR A 43 -8.48 -0.20 2.05
N GLY A 44 -8.93 -0.93 3.08
CA GLY A 44 -10.25 -0.71 3.68
C GLY A 44 -10.27 -0.94 5.18
N PRO A 45 -11.42 -0.66 5.84
CA PRO A 45 -11.52 -0.65 7.30
C PRO A 45 -11.29 -2.03 7.94
N SER A 46 -11.29 -3.11 7.16
CA SER A 46 -11.06 -4.48 7.60
C SER A 46 -9.59 -4.92 7.54
N ASP A 47 -8.67 -4.08 7.07
CA ASP A 47 -7.24 -4.41 7.09
C ASP A 47 -6.71 -4.34 8.51
N GLU A 48 -6.28 -5.50 9.01
CA GLU A 48 -5.72 -5.60 10.35
C GLU A 48 -4.89 -6.87 10.58
N PRO A 49 -3.90 -6.83 11.47
CA PRO A 49 -3.05 -7.98 11.79
C PRO A 49 -3.75 -9.31 12.12
N PRO A 50 -4.89 -9.36 12.86
CA PRO A 50 -5.63 -10.60 13.08
C PRO A 50 -6.03 -11.30 11.78
N ARG A 51 -6.41 -10.54 10.75
CA ARG A 51 -6.83 -11.08 9.45
C ARG A 51 -5.69 -11.83 8.75
N TRP A 52 -4.50 -11.25 8.71
CA TRP A 52 -3.34 -11.91 8.10
C TRP A 52 -2.84 -13.11 8.91
N ARG A 53 -3.01 -13.09 10.25
CA ARG A 53 -2.76 -14.27 11.10
C ARG A 53 -3.75 -15.39 10.80
N GLU A 54 -5.02 -15.08 10.55
CA GLU A 54 -6.00 -16.08 10.13
C GLU A 54 -5.61 -16.73 8.80
N ALA A 55 -5.07 -15.97 7.85
CA ALA A 55 -4.51 -16.53 6.61
C ALA A 55 -3.36 -17.50 6.89
N ALA A 56 -2.44 -17.14 7.79
CA ALA A 56 -1.35 -18.02 8.20
C ALA A 56 -1.85 -19.30 8.86
N ASP A 57 -2.85 -19.20 9.75
CA ASP A 57 -3.49 -20.36 10.39
C ASP A 57 -4.25 -21.24 9.39
N LEU A 58 -4.82 -20.65 8.34
CA LEU A 58 -5.48 -21.38 7.26
C LEU A 58 -4.46 -22.18 6.44
N LEU A 59 -3.36 -21.56 6.00
CA LEU A 59 -2.29 -22.24 5.26
C LEU A 59 -1.61 -23.32 6.11
N ALA A 60 -1.40 -23.08 7.41
CA ALA A 60 -0.83 -24.08 8.31
C ALA A 60 -1.72 -25.32 8.48
N ARG A 61 -3.05 -25.15 8.43
CA ARG A 61 -4.02 -26.25 8.51
C ARG A 61 -4.17 -27.01 7.20
N ASP A 62 -4.05 -26.32 6.07
CA ASP A 62 -4.14 -26.90 4.73
C ASP A 62 -3.01 -26.36 3.84
N PRO A 63 -1.79 -26.94 3.93
CA PRO A 63 -0.67 -26.54 3.10
C PRO A 63 -0.94 -26.73 1.60
N GLY A 64 -1.85 -27.62 1.22
CA GLY A 64 -2.20 -27.87 -0.18
C GLY A 64 -2.95 -26.73 -0.86
N ILE A 65 -3.26 -25.64 -0.16
CA ILE A 65 -3.84 -24.42 -0.75
C ILE A 65 -2.97 -23.87 -1.87
N VAL A 66 -1.64 -23.83 -1.69
CA VAL A 66 -0.72 -23.28 -2.70
C VAL A 66 -0.63 -24.17 -3.95
N ASP A 67 -0.80 -25.48 -3.80
CA ASP A 67 -0.79 -26.43 -4.92
C ASP A 67 -2.05 -26.31 -5.79
N ARG A 68 -3.17 -25.83 -5.23
CA ARG A 68 -4.45 -25.72 -5.95
C ARG A 68 -4.61 -24.41 -6.71
N SER A 69 -3.87 -23.37 -6.34
CA SER A 69 -4.08 -22.02 -6.87
C SER A 69 -2.77 -21.26 -6.98
N ILE A 70 -2.43 -20.81 -8.20
CA ILE A 70 -1.26 -19.96 -8.44
C ILE A 70 -1.38 -18.62 -7.70
N TRP A 71 -2.60 -18.09 -7.51
CA TRP A 71 -2.83 -16.85 -6.77
C TRP A 71 -2.54 -17.06 -5.27
N ALA A 72 -2.88 -18.23 -4.73
CA ALA A 72 -2.52 -18.60 -3.36
C ALA A 72 -1.02 -18.85 -3.22
N ALA A 73 -0.38 -19.54 -4.17
CA ALA A 73 1.07 -19.72 -4.20
C ALA A 73 1.81 -18.38 -4.23
N ALA A 74 1.36 -17.44 -5.06
CA ALA A 74 1.91 -16.09 -5.12
C ALA A 74 1.67 -15.31 -3.81
N THR A 75 0.47 -15.36 -3.24
CA THR A 75 0.16 -14.74 -1.93
C THR A 75 1.07 -15.27 -0.83
N ALA A 76 1.40 -16.56 -0.86
CA ALA A 76 2.28 -17.22 0.10
C ALA A 76 3.78 -17.01 -0.17
N GLY A 77 4.16 -16.46 -1.33
CA GLY A 77 5.56 -16.42 -1.76
C GLY A 77 6.18 -17.82 -1.96
N ASP A 78 5.36 -18.83 -2.27
CA ASP A 78 5.82 -20.22 -2.40
C ASP A 78 6.42 -20.46 -3.80
N SER A 79 7.74 -20.40 -3.89
CA SER A 79 8.47 -20.54 -5.16
C SER A 79 8.38 -21.94 -5.77
N ASP A 80 8.27 -22.99 -4.95
CA ASP A 80 8.14 -24.37 -5.41
C ASP A 80 6.76 -24.59 -6.07
N ALA A 81 5.69 -24.17 -5.39
CA ALA A 81 4.34 -24.26 -5.93
C ALA A 81 4.18 -23.38 -7.19
N LEU A 82 4.72 -22.17 -7.19
CA LEU A 82 4.74 -21.30 -8.38
C LEU A 82 5.46 -21.96 -9.55
N THR A 83 6.63 -22.57 -9.31
CA THR A 83 7.38 -23.28 -10.35
C THR A 83 6.55 -24.42 -10.96
N ALA A 84 5.83 -25.19 -10.13
CA ALA A 84 4.95 -26.26 -10.61
C ALA A 84 3.80 -25.72 -11.47
N HIS A 85 3.07 -24.70 -11.00
CA HIS A 85 1.98 -24.08 -11.76
C HIS A 85 2.45 -23.51 -13.10
N LEU A 86 3.59 -22.80 -13.11
CA LEU A 86 4.13 -22.17 -14.31
C LEU A 86 4.76 -23.17 -15.28
N HIS A 87 5.25 -24.31 -14.78
CA HIS A 87 5.67 -25.41 -15.64
C HIS A 87 4.47 -26.00 -16.41
N ASP A 88 3.35 -26.18 -15.72
CA ASP A 88 2.14 -26.77 -16.30
C ASP A 88 1.40 -25.80 -17.23
N ASP A 89 1.30 -24.53 -16.83
CA ASP A 89 0.75 -23.45 -17.65
C ASP A 89 1.45 -22.10 -17.38
N PRO A 90 2.43 -21.71 -18.22
CA PRO A 90 3.12 -20.42 -18.10
C PRO A 90 2.21 -19.20 -18.23
N SER A 91 1.05 -19.33 -18.90
CA SER A 91 0.13 -18.19 -19.11
C SER A 91 -0.53 -17.72 -17.81
N LEU A 92 -0.50 -18.55 -16.77
CA LEU A 92 -1.01 -18.22 -15.45
C LEU A 92 -0.29 -17.01 -14.82
N ALA A 93 0.98 -16.75 -15.15
CA ALA A 93 1.72 -15.57 -14.67
C ALA A 93 1.04 -14.24 -15.04
N ALA A 94 0.35 -14.21 -16.19
CA ALA A 94 -0.36 -13.04 -16.71
C ALA A 94 -1.89 -13.20 -16.67
N SER A 95 -2.40 -14.18 -15.92
CA SER A 95 -3.85 -14.45 -15.84
C SER A 95 -4.48 -13.83 -14.59
N ALA A 96 -5.53 -13.05 -14.79
CA ALA A 96 -6.36 -12.51 -13.72
C ALA A 96 -7.21 -13.60 -13.06
N GLY A 97 -7.32 -13.58 -11.74
CA GLY A 97 -8.19 -14.49 -10.99
C GLY A 97 -8.09 -14.35 -9.46
N GLY A 98 -8.36 -15.43 -8.75
CA GLY A 98 -8.55 -15.40 -7.29
C GLY A 98 -9.77 -14.57 -6.87
N PRO A 99 -9.90 -14.21 -5.57
CA PRO A 99 -11.09 -13.52 -5.05
C PRO A 99 -11.31 -12.11 -5.63
N PHE A 100 -10.25 -11.46 -6.13
CA PHE A 100 -10.27 -10.07 -6.59
C PHE A 100 -10.08 -9.90 -8.10
N GLY A 101 -9.92 -11.01 -8.84
CA GLY A 101 -9.58 -10.93 -10.27
C GLY A 101 -8.20 -10.31 -10.52
N TRP A 102 -7.26 -10.40 -9.58
CA TRP A 102 -5.91 -9.86 -9.74
C TRP A 102 -4.96 -10.86 -10.40
N HIS A 103 -3.86 -10.35 -10.94
CA HIS A 103 -2.73 -11.18 -11.37
C HIS A 103 -1.96 -11.73 -10.15
N PRO A 104 -1.27 -12.88 -10.28
CA PRO A 104 -0.49 -13.45 -9.17
C PRO A 104 0.52 -12.47 -8.57
N LEU A 105 1.21 -11.67 -9.41
CA LEU A 105 2.18 -10.68 -8.94
C LEU A 105 1.54 -9.61 -8.05
N THR A 106 0.29 -9.21 -8.32
CA THR A 106 -0.44 -8.26 -7.46
C THR A 106 -0.68 -8.88 -6.08
N TYR A 107 -1.15 -10.13 -6.00
CA TYR A 107 -1.35 -10.80 -4.71
C TYR A 107 -0.06 -10.91 -3.90
N LEU A 108 1.06 -11.25 -4.55
CA LEU A 108 2.38 -11.27 -3.92
C LEU A 108 2.73 -9.90 -3.30
N CYS A 109 2.56 -8.81 -4.06
CA CYS A 109 2.89 -7.46 -3.60
C CYS A 109 1.98 -6.99 -2.45
N TYR A 110 0.71 -7.39 -2.45
CA TYR A 110 -0.28 -6.99 -1.45
C TYR A 110 -0.32 -7.90 -0.22
N SER A 111 0.36 -9.06 -0.26
CA SER A 111 0.39 -10.01 0.85
C SER A 111 1.03 -9.41 2.10
N ARG A 112 0.44 -9.71 3.26
CA ARG A 112 0.93 -9.40 4.61
C ARG A 112 1.02 -10.66 5.47
N LEU A 113 1.17 -11.81 4.83
CA LEU A 113 1.26 -13.11 5.49
C LEU A 113 2.42 -13.14 6.50
N PRO A 114 2.15 -13.31 7.82
CA PRO A 114 3.17 -13.20 8.87
C PRO A 114 3.88 -14.54 9.12
N LEU A 115 4.37 -15.19 8.05
CA LEU A 115 5.07 -16.48 8.15
C LEU A 115 6.59 -16.31 7.92
N PRO A 116 7.44 -16.89 8.80
CA PRO A 116 8.87 -17.01 8.54
C PRO A 116 9.11 -17.80 7.24
N GLY A 117 10.01 -17.34 6.36
CA GLY A 117 10.33 -17.99 5.10
C GLY A 117 9.44 -17.63 3.90
N ALA A 118 8.11 -17.48 4.10
CA ALA A 118 7.19 -17.03 3.04
C ALA A 118 7.60 -15.67 2.46
N GLN A 119 8.02 -14.77 3.35
CA GLN A 119 8.49 -13.43 3.01
C GLN A 119 9.92 -13.42 2.47
N ASP A 120 10.75 -14.38 2.87
CA ASP A 120 12.13 -14.50 2.36
C ASP A 120 12.17 -14.97 0.91
N ASN A 121 11.17 -15.76 0.52
CA ASN A 121 10.99 -16.27 -0.82
C ASN A 121 10.22 -15.29 -1.73
N ALA A 122 9.69 -14.18 -1.21
CA ALA A 122 8.91 -13.23 -1.99
C ALA A 122 9.69 -12.66 -3.20
N LEU A 123 11.01 -12.48 -3.06
CA LEU A 123 11.87 -12.05 -4.17
C LEU A 123 12.02 -13.12 -5.25
N GLU A 124 12.18 -14.38 -4.84
CA GLU A 124 12.26 -15.51 -5.78
C GLU A 124 10.92 -15.72 -6.49
N ALA A 125 9.81 -15.70 -5.74
CA ALA A 125 8.46 -15.77 -6.27
C ALA A 125 8.17 -14.65 -7.29
N ALA A 126 8.55 -13.40 -6.96
CA ALA A 126 8.42 -12.27 -7.88
C ALA A 126 9.25 -12.48 -9.15
N ALA A 127 10.51 -12.91 -9.00
CA ALA A 127 11.39 -13.18 -10.13
C ALA A 127 10.82 -14.26 -11.05
N LEU A 128 10.32 -15.37 -10.50
CA LEU A 128 9.66 -16.45 -11.26
C LEU A 128 8.46 -15.94 -12.06
N LEU A 129 7.57 -15.17 -11.43
CA LEU A 129 6.40 -14.59 -12.09
C LEU A 129 6.81 -13.62 -13.20
N LEU A 130 7.78 -12.74 -12.94
CA LEU A 130 8.29 -11.78 -13.92
C LEU A 130 9.07 -12.45 -15.07
N ASP A 131 9.77 -13.56 -14.80
CA ASP A 131 10.45 -14.38 -15.83
C ASP A 131 9.43 -15.10 -16.70
N ALA A 132 8.30 -15.51 -16.12
CA ALA A 132 7.16 -16.12 -16.82
C ALA A 132 6.25 -15.11 -17.54
N GLY A 133 6.54 -13.80 -17.45
CA GLY A 133 5.86 -12.76 -18.21
C GLY A 133 4.77 -11.98 -17.47
N ALA A 134 4.73 -12.03 -16.13
CA ALA A 134 3.90 -11.12 -15.34
C ALA A 134 4.25 -9.65 -15.64
N ASP A 135 3.24 -8.79 -15.76
CA ASP A 135 3.43 -7.35 -15.97
C ASP A 135 3.85 -6.67 -14.64
N PRO A 136 5.06 -6.07 -14.53
CA PRO A 136 5.49 -5.34 -13.33
C PRO A 136 4.64 -4.09 -13.06
N ASN A 137 3.81 -3.65 -14.02
CA ASN A 137 2.85 -2.56 -13.88
C ASN A 137 1.41 -3.05 -13.64
N THR A 138 1.24 -4.33 -13.24
CA THR A 138 -0.06 -4.87 -12.80
C THR A 138 -0.68 -4.04 -11.68
N GLY A 139 -2.00 -4.05 -11.58
CA GLY A 139 -2.75 -3.25 -10.63
C GLY A 139 -4.25 -3.26 -10.91
N PHE A 140 -4.99 -2.40 -10.23
CA PHE A 140 -6.44 -2.26 -10.32
C PHE A 140 -6.89 -0.83 -9.96
N LEU A 141 -8.14 -0.48 -10.28
CA LEU A 141 -8.78 0.74 -9.82
C LEU A 141 -9.62 0.44 -8.57
N HIS A 142 -9.30 1.05 -7.44
CA HIS A 142 -9.93 0.71 -6.15
C HIS A 142 -11.31 1.37 -6.01
N SER A 143 -12.38 0.57 -5.95
CA SER A 143 -13.74 1.02 -5.60
C SER A 143 -14.24 2.24 -6.39
N GLY A 144 -13.89 2.32 -7.68
CA GLY A 144 -14.26 3.42 -8.57
C GLY A 144 -13.40 4.68 -8.45
N LEU A 145 -12.34 4.66 -7.64
CA LEU A 145 -11.29 5.66 -7.69
C LEU A 145 -10.53 5.55 -9.01
N PRO A 146 -10.26 6.67 -9.69
CA PRO A 146 -9.62 6.63 -10.99
C PRO A 146 -8.09 6.47 -10.92
N THR A 147 -7.49 6.65 -9.73
CA THR A 147 -6.06 6.44 -9.50
C THR A 147 -5.76 4.94 -9.34
N PRO A 148 -4.79 4.40 -10.09
CA PRO A 148 -4.46 2.98 -10.03
C PRO A 148 -3.68 2.61 -8.76
N PHE A 149 -4.07 1.48 -8.20
CA PHE A 149 -3.36 0.74 -7.16
C PHE A 149 -2.50 -0.32 -7.85
N THR A 150 -1.19 -0.06 -7.99
CA THR A 150 -0.28 -0.94 -8.74
C THR A 150 0.48 -1.91 -7.83
N ALA A 151 1.25 -2.82 -8.42
CA ALA A 151 2.22 -3.64 -7.72
C ALA A 151 3.08 -2.83 -6.75
N LEU A 152 3.61 -1.67 -7.17
CA LEU A 152 4.42 -0.80 -6.30
C LEU A 152 3.61 -0.27 -5.12
N THR A 153 2.36 0.16 -5.34
CA THR A 153 1.44 0.54 -4.26
C THR A 153 1.29 -0.57 -3.21
N GLY A 154 1.16 -1.82 -3.65
CA GLY A 154 1.11 -2.98 -2.77
C GLY A 154 2.38 -3.17 -1.95
N VAL A 155 3.55 -3.05 -2.60
CA VAL A 155 4.86 -3.21 -1.96
C VAL A 155 5.12 -2.12 -0.93
N PHE A 156 4.95 -0.85 -1.31
CA PHE A 156 5.21 0.27 -0.43
C PHE A 156 4.20 0.37 0.72
N GLY A 157 2.97 -0.11 0.53
CA GLY A 157 1.95 -0.09 1.56
C GLY A 157 1.68 1.31 2.11
N GLU A 158 1.24 1.34 3.37
CA GLU A 158 0.78 2.52 4.10
C GLU A 158 -0.33 3.29 3.40
N GLY A 159 -0.85 4.30 4.06
CA GLY A 159 -2.03 5.03 3.63
C GLY A 159 -2.63 5.73 4.82
N GLU A 160 -3.91 6.06 4.72
CA GLU A 160 -4.63 6.82 5.73
C GLU A 160 -4.78 6.05 7.05
N GLN A 161 -4.75 4.72 7.02
CA GLN A 161 -4.86 3.91 8.24
C GLN A 161 -3.51 3.59 8.88
N GLY A 162 -2.42 3.94 8.20
CA GLY A 162 -1.08 3.94 8.77
C GLY A 162 -0.41 2.58 8.90
N ALA A 163 0.84 2.59 9.35
CA ALA A 163 1.75 1.45 9.29
C ALA A 163 1.32 0.21 10.11
N GLY A 164 0.42 0.36 11.09
CA GLY A 164 -0.10 -0.78 11.85
C GLY A 164 -1.22 -1.54 11.14
N ARG A 165 -2.03 -0.86 10.31
CA ARG A 165 -3.15 -1.47 9.56
C ARG A 165 -2.82 -1.69 8.09
N GLU A 166 -2.01 -0.82 7.51
CA GLU A 166 -1.53 -0.89 6.13
C GLU A 166 0.00 -0.92 6.14
N PRO A 167 0.67 -1.90 6.77
CA PRO A 167 2.13 -1.95 6.79
C PRO A 167 2.70 -2.05 5.38
N ARG A 168 3.97 -1.70 5.21
CA ARG A 168 4.73 -2.01 3.99
C ARG A 168 4.91 -3.52 3.84
N HIS A 169 5.22 -3.97 2.64
CA HIS A 169 5.70 -5.34 2.45
C HIS A 169 7.00 -5.55 3.26
N THR A 170 7.22 -6.73 3.82
CA THR A 170 8.39 -6.96 4.71
C THR A 170 9.73 -6.84 3.98
N ARG A 171 9.72 -7.14 2.67
CA ARG A 171 10.84 -6.95 1.72
C ARG A 171 10.63 -5.74 0.81
N CYS A 172 10.07 -4.66 1.35
CA CYS A 172 9.65 -3.48 0.61
C CYS A 172 10.73 -3.00 -0.37
N ASP A 173 11.93 -2.72 0.14
CA ASP A 173 12.99 -2.11 -0.65
C ASP A 173 13.50 -3.05 -1.74
N GLU A 174 13.72 -4.33 -1.42
CA GLU A 174 14.22 -5.29 -2.40
C GLU A 174 13.18 -5.64 -3.46
N LEU A 175 11.91 -5.76 -3.08
CA LEU A 175 10.84 -6.10 -4.01
C LEU A 175 10.51 -4.92 -4.93
N ALA A 176 10.46 -3.70 -4.39
CA ALA A 176 10.30 -2.48 -5.20
C ALA A 176 11.47 -2.31 -6.17
N THR A 177 12.71 -2.50 -5.69
CA THR A 177 13.91 -2.46 -6.53
C THR A 177 13.85 -3.50 -7.65
N LEU A 178 13.43 -4.73 -7.35
CA LEU A 178 13.25 -5.77 -8.36
C LEU A 178 12.22 -5.36 -9.41
N LEU A 179 11.03 -4.90 -8.99
CA LEU A 179 9.98 -4.46 -9.90
C LEU A 179 10.44 -3.32 -10.80
N LEU A 180 11.09 -2.29 -10.25
CA LEU A 180 11.62 -1.14 -11.00
C LEU A 180 12.70 -1.59 -12.01
N ASN A 181 13.62 -2.46 -11.61
CA ASN A 181 14.62 -3.05 -12.50
C ASN A 181 14.00 -3.91 -13.62
N ARG A 182 12.81 -4.45 -13.38
CA ARG A 182 12.08 -5.30 -14.33
C ARG A 182 11.04 -4.54 -15.14
N GLY A 183 10.96 -3.21 -15.00
CA GLY A 183 10.15 -2.33 -15.84
C GLY A 183 8.88 -1.79 -15.20
N ALA A 184 8.73 -1.88 -13.88
CA ALA A 184 7.71 -1.11 -13.17
C ALA A 184 8.02 0.39 -13.35
N HIS A 185 6.97 1.16 -13.64
CA HIS A 185 7.10 2.58 -13.86
C HIS A 185 7.29 3.30 -12.51
N PRO A 186 8.28 4.20 -12.36
CA PRO A 186 8.57 4.84 -11.07
C PRO A 186 7.49 5.84 -10.62
N VAL A 187 6.54 6.14 -11.49
CA VAL A 187 5.45 7.10 -11.22
C VAL A 187 4.24 6.32 -10.72
N ASP A 188 4.27 5.96 -9.45
CA ASP A 188 3.15 5.33 -8.77
C ASP A 188 2.40 6.39 -7.92
N GLN A 189 1.31 6.93 -8.48
CA GLN A 189 0.59 8.05 -7.86
C GLN A 189 0.03 7.69 -6.48
N GLN A 190 -0.49 6.48 -6.33
CA GLN A 190 -1.06 6.04 -5.07
C GLN A 190 0.02 5.86 -4.00
N THR A 191 1.22 5.38 -4.34
CA THR A 191 2.38 5.33 -3.45
C THR A 191 2.78 6.72 -2.99
N LEU A 192 2.91 7.67 -3.93
CA LEU A 192 3.27 9.05 -3.61
C LEU A 192 2.25 9.65 -2.62
N TYR A 193 0.95 9.40 -2.82
CA TYR A 193 -0.08 9.81 -1.89
C TYR A 193 0.03 9.10 -0.53
N ASN A 194 0.01 7.77 -0.52
CA ASN A 194 -0.02 6.95 0.70
C ASN A 194 1.15 7.24 1.66
N ARG A 195 2.30 7.57 1.09
CA ARG A 195 3.56 7.70 1.84
C ARG A 195 3.92 9.13 2.20
N MET A 196 3.15 10.13 1.74
CA MET A 196 3.42 11.54 2.07
C MET A 196 3.06 11.89 3.52
N PHE A 197 2.19 11.12 4.19
CA PHE A 197 1.67 11.45 5.52
C PHE A 197 2.71 11.39 6.65
N ARG A 198 3.85 10.72 6.43
CA ARG A 198 4.93 10.54 7.41
C ARG A 198 6.24 11.14 6.89
N PRO A 199 7.22 11.47 7.75
CA PRO A 199 8.50 12.05 7.34
C PRO A 199 9.44 11.06 6.62
N ASP A 200 9.11 9.77 6.56
CA ASP A 200 9.97 8.76 5.95
C ASP A 200 9.96 8.83 4.40
N ASP A 201 11.13 9.11 3.83
CA ASP A 201 11.33 9.39 2.40
C ASP A 201 11.95 8.24 1.60
N ALA A 202 12.18 7.08 2.21
CA ALA A 202 12.84 5.94 1.55
C ALA A 202 12.18 5.53 0.21
N HIS A 203 10.85 5.66 0.12
CA HIS A 203 10.13 5.40 -1.13
C HIS A 203 10.45 6.44 -2.23
N LEU A 204 10.57 7.73 -1.88
CA LEU A 204 10.95 8.77 -2.83
C LEU A 204 12.39 8.58 -3.29
N GLU A 205 13.32 8.33 -2.36
CA GLU A 205 14.72 8.07 -2.68
C GLU A 205 14.86 6.95 -3.71
N LEU A 206 14.16 5.82 -3.47
CA LEU A 206 14.17 4.69 -4.40
C LEU A 206 13.55 5.05 -5.75
N LEU A 207 12.37 5.67 -5.77
CA LEU A 207 11.71 6.03 -7.03
C LEU A 207 12.52 7.07 -7.83
N PHE A 208 13.17 8.02 -7.16
CA PHE A 208 14.09 8.96 -7.80
C PHE A 208 15.33 8.28 -8.38
N ALA A 209 15.92 7.32 -7.67
CA ALA A 209 17.01 6.50 -8.19
C ALA A 209 16.62 5.73 -9.48
N HIS A 210 15.31 5.50 -9.68
CA HIS A 210 14.73 4.87 -10.87
C HIS A 210 14.07 5.87 -11.84
N GLY A 211 14.36 7.17 -11.72
CA GLY A 211 14.00 8.17 -12.72
C GLY A 211 12.63 8.83 -12.54
N LEU A 212 12.05 8.80 -11.34
CA LEU A 212 10.75 9.43 -11.03
C LEU A 212 10.60 10.88 -11.53
N ALA A 213 11.66 11.69 -11.40
CA ALA A 213 11.64 13.12 -11.77
C ALA A 213 11.42 13.34 -13.28
N ASP A 214 12.11 12.55 -14.10
CA ASP A 214 12.14 12.71 -15.56
C ASP A 214 11.24 11.70 -16.30
N ALA A 215 10.58 10.81 -15.56
CA ALA A 215 9.73 9.78 -16.13
C ALA A 215 8.55 10.38 -16.91
N GLY A 216 8.38 9.90 -18.14
CA GLY A 216 7.24 10.22 -19.00
C GLY A 216 5.92 9.60 -18.51
N PRO A 217 4.89 9.59 -19.37
CA PRO A 217 3.64 8.88 -19.06
C PRO A 217 3.91 7.38 -18.92
N GLY A 218 3.33 6.80 -17.88
CA GLY A 218 3.38 5.38 -17.58
C GLY A 218 2.26 4.57 -18.24
N PRO A 219 2.24 3.24 -18.00
CA PRO A 219 1.28 2.33 -18.64
C PRO A 219 -0.19 2.56 -18.28
N TRP A 220 -0.47 3.28 -17.20
CA TRP A 220 -1.83 3.58 -16.74
C TRP A 220 -2.40 4.88 -17.35
N ASP A 221 -1.56 5.79 -17.85
CA ASP A 221 -2.01 7.05 -18.48
C ASP A 221 -2.86 6.84 -19.74
N THR A 222 -2.69 5.69 -20.40
CA THR A 222 -3.42 5.35 -21.63
C THR A 222 -4.55 4.35 -21.41
N ARG A 223 -4.77 3.86 -20.18
CA ARG A 223 -5.81 2.87 -19.88
C ARG A 223 -7.16 3.56 -19.70
N GLU A 224 -8.18 3.08 -20.41
CA GLU A 224 -9.53 3.62 -20.29
C GLU A 224 -10.04 3.48 -18.84
N GLY A 225 -10.54 4.58 -18.26
CA GLY A 225 -11.07 4.61 -16.89
C GLY A 225 -10.05 5.00 -15.81
N ALA A 226 -8.75 4.94 -16.09
CA ALA A 226 -7.74 5.51 -15.21
C ALA A 226 -7.66 7.03 -15.43
N GLU A 227 -7.66 7.80 -14.36
CA GLU A 227 -7.22 9.20 -14.39
C GLU A 227 -5.85 9.24 -13.75
N THR A 228 -4.87 9.75 -14.50
CA THR A 228 -3.59 10.10 -13.93
C THR A 228 -3.63 11.58 -13.59
N GLU A 229 -3.40 11.88 -12.31
CA GLU A 229 -3.23 13.25 -11.88
C GLU A 229 -2.06 13.87 -12.66
N ASP A 230 -2.26 15.11 -13.10
CA ASP A 230 -1.21 15.88 -13.75
C ASP A 230 0.02 15.98 -12.84
N ARG A 231 1.21 15.81 -13.44
CA ARG A 231 2.45 15.67 -12.67
C ARG A 231 2.74 16.89 -11.80
N GLU A 232 2.41 18.08 -12.30
CA GLU A 232 2.57 19.33 -11.55
C GLU A 232 1.70 19.33 -10.28
N GLN A 233 0.49 18.75 -10.34
CA GLN A 233 -0.41 18.68 -9.19
C GLN A 233 0.08 17.67 -8.16
N VAL A 234 0.61 16.52 -8.60
CA VAL A 234 1.28 15.54 -7.71
C VAL A 234 2.42 16.22 -6.95
N TRP A 235 3.28 16.97 -7.65
CA TRP A 235 4.38 17.70 -7.01
C TRP A 235 3.90 18.79 -6.07
N ARG A 236 2.93 19.60 -6.48
CA ARG A 236 2.34 20.61 -5.62
C ARG A 236 1.83 19.99 -4.32
N ARG A 237 1.13 18.85 -4.39
CA ARG A 237 0.65 18.14 -3.18
C ARG A 237 1.80 17.68 -2.28
N GLN A 238 2.85 17.08 -2.85
CA GLN A 238 4.02 16.64 -2.07
C GLN A 238 4.70 17.82 -1.37
N VAL A 239 4.92 18.92 -2.09
CA VAL A 239 5.58 20.13 -1.58
C VAL A 239 4.73 20.83 -0.53
N GLU A 240 3.44 21.03 -0.79
CA GLU A 240 2.51 21.66 0.16
C GLU A 240 2.38 20.83 1.43
N TRP A 241 2.23 19.51 1.31
CA TRP A 241 2.15 18.62 2.47
C TRP A 241 3.44 18.68 3.29
N ALA A 242 4.59 18.54 2.64
CA ALA A 242 5.89 18.58 3.31
C ALA A 242 6.11 19.91 4.05
N ALA A 243 5.76 21.04 3.42
CA ALA A 243 5.86 22.36 4.03
C ALA A 243 4.92 22.53 5.23
N GLN A 244 3.66 22.09 5.12
CA GLN A 244 2.66 22.20 6.19
C GLN A 244 3.02 21.36 7.42
N HIS A 245 3.74 20.25 7.23
CA HIS A 245 4.09 19.30 8.30
C HIS A 245 5.56 19.39 8.73
N GLY A 246 6.32 20.35 8.20
CA GLY A 246 7.72 20.58 8.58
C GLY A 246 8.70 19.50 8.10
N PHE A 247 8.34 18.72 7.07
CA PHE A 247 9.18 17.69 6.47
C PHE A 247 10.26 18.32 5.59
N THR A 248 11.21 18.97 6.24
CA THR A 248 12.26 19.77 5.59
C THR A 248 13.18 18.89 4.74
N GLU A 249 13.49 17.67 5.20
CA GLU A 249 14.29 16.70 4.44
C GLU A 249 13.60 16.31 3.12
N ARG A 250 12.28 16.08 3.12
CA ARG A 250 11.51 15.86 1.90
C ARG A 250 11.61 17.03 0.93
N LEU A 251 11.48 18.27 1.41
CA LEU A 251 11.62 19.46 0.56
C LEU A 251 13.02 19.56 -0.05
N HIS A 252 14.06 19.21 0.71
CA HIS A 252 15.43 19.13 0.20
C HIS A 252 15.56 18.06 -0.88
N LEU A 253 15.08 16.84 -0.63
CA LEU A 253 15.10 15.74 -1.59
C LEU A 253 14.39 16.13 -2.89
N LEU A 254 13.19 16.71 -2.81
CA LEU A 254 12.44 17.20 -3.97
C LEU A 254 13.24 18.25 -4.76
N ALA A 255 13.85 19.22 -4.09
CA ALA A 255 14.66 20.25 -4.74
C ALA A 255 15.93 19.70 -5.41
N GLU A 256 16.60 18.73 -4.78
CA GLU A 256 17.78 18.04 -5.34
C GLU A 256 17.45 17.34 -6.67
N HIS A 257 16.22 16.86 -6.82
CA HIS A 257 15.71 16.25 -8.03
C HIS A 257 15.03 17.24 -9.00
N GLY A 258 15.16 18.55 -8.76
CA GLY A 258 14.68 19.59 -9.67
C GLY A 258 13.19 19.91 -9.57
N ILE A 259 12.49 19.42 -8.55
CA ILE A 259 11.10 19.81 -8.27
C ILE A 259 11.11 21.21 -7.65
N ASP A 260 10.27 22.11 -8.17
CA ASP A 260 10.16 23.47 -7.65
C ASP A 260 9.50 23.46 -6.27
N VAL A 261 10.31 23.78 -5.25
CA VAL A 261 9.86 23.97 -3.86
C VAL A 261 9.83 25.45 -3.46
N SER A 262 9.97 26.36 -4.42
CA SER A 262 9.91 27.80 -4.16
C SER A 262 8.47 28.23 -3.83
N GLY A 263 8.34 29.29 -3.04
CA GLY A 263 7.03 29.87 -2.72
C GLY A 263 6.25 29.19 -1.59
N VAL A 264 6.73 28.07 -1.03
CA VAL A 264 6.15 27.52 0.20
C VAL A 264 6.82 28.06 1.45
N THR A 265 6.03 28.23 2.51
CA THR A 265 6.53 28.56 3.85
C THR A 265 6.49 27.29 4.69
N VAL A 266 7.64 26.86 5.19
CA VAL A 266 7.74 25.68 6.05
C VAL A 266 7.16 26.01 7.42
N THR A 267 6.14 25.27 7.81
CA THR A 267 5.63 25.28 9.19
C THR A 267 6.64 24.56 10.06
N VAL A 268 7.15 25.23 11.09
CA VAL A 268 7.91 24.57 12.15
C VAL A 268 6.89 23.91 13.08
N PRO A 269 6.86 22.57 13.22
CA PRO A 269 5.93 21.93 14.13
C PRO A 269 6.21 22.39 15.57
N THR A 270 5.23 23.06 16.17
CA THR A 270 5.27 23.44 17.58
C THR A 270 4.19 22.68 18.32
N LEU A 271 4.47 22.31 19.57
CA LEU A 271 3.41 21.80 20.45
C LEU A 271 2.32 22.88 20.60
N PRO A 272 1.05 22.47 20.72
CA PRO A 272 0.00 23.42 21.05
C PRO A 272 0.25 24.01 22.45
N ASP A 273 -0.21 25.25 22.67
CA ASP A 273 -0.11 25.93 23.97
C ASP A 273 -0.78 25.11 25.09
N ASP A 274 -1.88 24.42 24.75
CA ASP A 274 -2.53 23.44 25.60
C ASP A 274 -2.34 22.02 24.99
N PRO A 275 -1.55 21.14 25.62
CA PRO A 275 -1.35 19.77 25.15
C PRO A 275 -2.62 18.91 25.23
N ASN A 276 -3.68 19.41 25.89
CA ASN A 276 -5.00 18.78 26.01
C ASN A 276 -6.06 19.46 25.14
N ALA A 277 -5.66 20.39 24.26
CA ALA A 277 -6.57 21.00 23.30
C ALA A 277 -7.30 19.92 22.50
N ARG A 278 -8.59 20.12 22.27
CA ARG A 278 -9.44 19.15 21.58
C ARG A 278 -9.81 19.69 20.20
N ASP A 279 -9.68 18.84 19.19
CA ASP A 279 -10.19 19.13 17.85
C ASP A 279 -11.73 19.01 17.79
N GLU A 280 -12.28 19.18 16.59
CA GLU A 280 -13.73 19.09 16.35
C GLU A 280 -14.32 17.71 16.68
N ALA A 281 -13.51 16.64 16.63
CA ALA A 281 -13.90 15.29 17.02
C ALA A 281 -13.70 15.03 18.53
N GLY A 282 -13.22 16.03 19.27
CA GLY A 282 -12.90 15.90 20.69
C GLY A 282 -11.59 15.16 20.96
N ALA A 283 -10.78 14.87 19.95
CA ALA A 283 -9.49 14.20 20.09
C ALA A 283 -8.40 15.20 20.48
N THR A 284 -7.44 14.75 21.30
CA THR A 284 -6.27 15.54 21.71
C THR A 284 -5.06 15.23 20.81
N PRO A 285 -4.01 16.06 20.80
CA PRO A 285 -2.75 15.73 20.14
C PRO A 285 -2.21 14.34 20.50
N LEU A 286 -2.44 13.89 21.74
CA LEU A 286 -1.99 12.58 22.20
C LEU A 286 -2.75 11.42 21.51
N HIS A 287 -4.02 11.62 21.13
CA HIS A 287 -4.78 10.64 20.33
C HIS A 287 -4.17 10.50 18.93
N HIS A 288 -3.86 11.62 18.27
CA HIS A 288 -3.24 11.63 16.94
C HIS A 288 -1.85 11.01 16.94
N ALA A 289 -1.02 11.36 17.94
CA ALA A 289 0.30 10.75 18.12
C ALA A 289 0.21 9.23 18.39
N ALA A 290 -0.81 8.80 19.15
CA ALA A 290 -1.07 7.40 19.44
C ALA A 290 -1.47 6.60 18.18
N TRP A 291 -2.34 7.16 17.33
CA TRP A 291 -2.70 6.56 16.03
C TRP A 291 -1.49 6.43 15.11
N ALA A 292 -0.69 7.49 15.02
CA ALA A 292 0.49 7.52 14.18
C ALA A 292 1.60 6.56 14.65
N GLY A 293 1.60 6.19 15.94
CA GLY A 293 2.68 5.44 16.58
C GLY A 293 3.92 6.29 16.87
N ASP A 294 3.79 7.62 16.91
CA ASP A 294 4.89 8.54 17.09
C ASP A 294 5.33 8.59 18.56
N LEU A 295 6.25 7.70 18.94
CA LEU A 295 6.72 7.55 20.32
C LEU A 295 7.38 8.81 20.86
N ASP A 296 8.05 9.59 20.02
CA ASP A 296 8.76 10.79 20.44
C ASP A 296 7.79 11.96 20.65
N LEU A 297 6.79 12.11 19.78
CA LEU A 297 5.70 13.05 20.00
C LEU A 297 4.87 12.68 21.23
N ILE A 298 4.58 11.39 21.45
CA ILE A 298 3.90 10.92 22.67
C ILE A 298 4.69 11.33 23.92
N ARG A 299 6.00 11.07 23.97
CA ARG A 299 6.86 11.48 25.10
C ARG A 299 6.82 12.98 25.31
N THR A 300 7.01 13.73 24.22
CA THR A 300 7.04 15.19 24.25
C THR A 300 5.73 15.78 24.78
N LEU A 301 4.59 15.27 24.33
CA LEU A 301 3.27 15.70 24.80
C LEU A 301 3.05 15.36 26.28
N LEU A 302 3.45 14.17 26.71
CA LEU A 302 3.37 13.76 28.12
C LEU A 302 4.24 14.65 29.02
N ASP A 303 5.46 14.96 28.59
CA ASP A 303 6.36 15.87 29.30
C ASP A 303 5.81 17.30 29.37
N ALA A 304 5.03 17.71 28.35
CA ALA A 304 4.31 18.99 28.34
C ALA A 304 3.03 18.99 29.22
N GLY A 305 2.62 17.85 29.78
CA GLY A 305 1.44 17.74 30.64
C GLY A 305 0.16 17.25 29.95
N ALA A 306 0.28 16.57 28.81
CA ALA A 306 -0.86 15.88 28.20
C ALA A 306 -1.46 14.81 29.14
N ASP A 307 -2.78 14.83 29.28
CA ASP A 307 -3.57 13.88 30.05
C ASP A 307 -3.95 12.69 29.16
N ARG A 308 -3.33 11.53 29.45
CA ARG A 308 -3.56 10.26 28.74
C ARG A 308 -4.93 9.63 29.01
N THR A 309 -5.75 10.20 29.89
CA THR A 309 -7.07 9.69 30.27
C THR A 309 -8.23 10.40 29.56
N VAL A 310 -7.95 11.48 28.82
CA VAL A 310 -8.96 12.18 28.01
C VAL A 310 -9.54 11.21 26.99
N VAL A 311 -10.86 11.26 26.81
CA VAL A 311 -11.55 10.50 25.79
C VAL A 311 -11.96 11.38 24.62
N ASP A 312 -11.90 10.84 23.40
CA ASP A 312 -12.44 11.50 22.22
C ASP A 312 -13.97 11.70 22.32
N GLY A 313 -14.53 12.54 21.45
CA GLY A 313 -15.97 12.82 21.43
C GLY A 313 -16.80 11.84 20.60
N ARG A 314 -16.18 11.03 19.74
CA ARG A 314 -16.85 10.20 18.73
C ARG A 314 -17.17 8.79 19.25
N HIS A 315 -16.22 8.18 19.94
CA HIS A 315 -16.25 6.82 20.46
C HIS A 315 -16.07 6.78 21.98
N GLY A 316 -15.65 7.89 22.59
CA GLY A 316 -15.37 7.92 24.02
C GLY A 316 -14.15 7.08 24.38
N THR A 317 -13.16 7.02 23.49
CA THR A 317 -11.93 6.23 23.66
C THR A 317 -10.73 7.10 23.94
N THR A 318 -9.78 6.56 24.68
CA THR A 318 -8.52 7.19 25.12
C THR A 318 -7.44 7.13 24.03
N PRO A 319 -6.35 7.92 24.15
CA PRO A 319 -5.18 7.78 23.28
C PRO A 319 -4.64 6.35 23.25
N ARG A 320 -4.62 5.66 24.40
CA ARG A 320 -4.15 4.27 24.45
C ARG A 320 -5.02 3.34 23.61
N GLU A 321 -6.34 3.54 23.64
CA GLU A 321 -7.28 2.75 22.83
C GLU A 321 -7.17 3.07 21.34
N TRP A 322 -6.83 4.31 20.97
CA TRP A 322 -6.46 4.67 19.58
C TRP A 322 -5.19 3.93 19.14
N ALA A 323 -4.14 3.91 19.95
CA ALA A 323 -2.93 3.12 19.65
C ALA A 323 -3.23 1.63 19.49
N ALA A 324 -4.07 1.06 20.35
CA ALA A 324 -4.48 -0.34 20.25
C ALA A 324 -5.25 -0.62 18.95
N HIS A 325 -6.20 0.25 18.59
CA HIS A 325 -6.99 0.11 17.36
C HIS A 325 -6.16 0.31 16.09
N ALA A 326 -5.17 1.21 16.12
CA ALA A 326 -4.23 1.45 15.04
C ALA A 326 -3.09 0.40 14.99
N TYR A 327 -3.09 -0.60 15.88
CA TYR A 327 -2.05 -1.63 16.01
C TYR A 327 -0.64 -1.07 16.23
N GLN A 328 -0.53 -0.10 17.15
CA GLN A 328 0.70 0.54 17.59
C GLN A 328 1.13 0.06 18.99
N PRO A 329 1.70 -1.15 19.14
CA PRO A 329 1.90 -1.78 20.45
C PRO A 329 2.89 -1.05 21.36
N ASP A 330 3.88 -0.35 20.80
CA ASP A 330 4.82 0.44 21.59
C ASP A 330 4.20 1.75 22.08
N ALA A 331 3.35 2.39 21.27
CA ALA A 331 2.58 3.56 21.68
C ALA A 331 1.55 3.18 22.76
N GLU A 332 0.84 2.06 22.58
CA GLU A 332 -0.09 1.53 23.59
C GLU A 332 0.61 1.28 24.93
N ARG A 333 1.80 0.66 24.90
CA ARG A 333 2.60 0.39 26.10
C ARG A 333 3.09 1.66 26.78
N LEU A 334 3.48 2.67 25.99
CA LEU A 334 3.95 3.97 26.47
C LEU A 334 2.81 4.76 27.14
N LEU A 335 1.58 4.60 26.67
CA LEU A 335 0.38 5.27 27.17
C LEU A 335 -0.31 4.52 28.33
N ARG A 336 0.35 3.50 28.90
CA ARG A 336 -0.18 2.72 30.03
C ARG A 336 -0.36 3.53 31.31
#